data_AF-A0A934CER2-F1
#
_entry.id   AF-A0A934CER2-F1
#
_cell.length_a   1.000
_cell.length_b   1.000
_cell.length_c   1.000
_cell.angle_alpha   90.00
_cell.angle_beta   90.00
_cell.angle_gamma   90.00
#
_symmetry.space_group_name_H-M   'P 1'
#
loop_
_entity.id
_entity.type
_entity.pdbx_description
1 polymer ?
#
loop_
_entity_poly.entity_id
_entity_poly.type
_entity_poly.pdbx_seq_one_letter_code
_entity_poly.pdbx_strand_id
1 'polypeptide(L)'
;MQKDFTPKHPKLTNGIPMYSERGQYAGAVIGNEWRKNIVSSWMLRKPPALAVDVVTLRAAMDAGAEWLVITNTETGVTYRASMATLLEHGFEFDRGFGLQRGLTLAFWDSEPRDEDVKPLHYKSRAVKGVKFNGKQLPLFSSR
;
A
#
# COMPACT_ATOMS: atom_id res chain seq x y z
N MET A 1 17.91 -16.25 5.15
CA MET A 1 17.43 -16.97 3.95
C MET A 1 16.15 -16.28 3.49
N GLN A 2 16.28 -15.24 2.66
CA GLN A 2 15.11 -14.56 2.09
C GLN A 2 14.52 -15.52 1.05
N LYS A 3 13.26 -15.94 1.24
CA LYS A 3 12.57 -16.75 0.25
C LYS A 3 12.16 -15.81 -0.89
N ASP A 4 12.71 -16.05 -2.07
CA ASP A 4 12.30 -15.38 -3.30
C ASP A 4 10.82 -15.66 -3.55
N PHE A 5 9.97 -14.74 -3.10
CA PHE A 5 8.54 -14.82 -3.33
C PHE A 5 8.22 -14.19 -4.69
N THR A 6 7.91 -15.02 -5.68
CA THR A 6 7.38 -14.56 -6.97
C THR A 6 5.87 -14.34 -6.84
N PRO A 7 5.35 -13.10 -6.93
CA PRO A 7 3.92 -12.84 -6.79
C PRO A 7 3.13 -13.53 -7.91
N LYS A 8 2.06 -14.25 -7.51
CA LYS A 8 1.22 -15.04 -8.43
C LYS A 8 0.62 -14.21 -9.57
N HIS A 9 0.40 -12.90 -9.39
CA HIS A 9 0.08 -11.95 -10.45
C HIS A 9 0.47 -10.52 -10.04
N PRO A 10 1.32 -9.79 -10.79
CA PRO A 10 1.52 -8.37 -10.57
C PRO A 10 0.25 -7.61 -10.97
N LYS A 11 -0.46 -7.02 -9.99
CA LYS A 11 -1.38 -5.93 -10.30
C LYS A 11 -0.50 -4.79 -10.83
N LEU A 12 -0.48 -4.62 -12.14
CA LEU A 12 0.14 -3.46 -12.77
C LEU A 12 -0.48 -2.23 -12.10
N THR A 13 0.33 -1.39 -11.50
CA THR A 13 -0.07 -0.08 -11.03
C THR A 13 0.85 0.93 -11.68
N ASN A 14 0.51 2.21 -11.67
CA ASN A 14 1.44 3.26 -12.09
C ASN A 14 2.60 3.45 -11.09
N GLY A 15 2.87 2.46 -10.23
CA GLY A 15 3.83 2.49 -9.13
C GLY A 15 4.48 1.13 -8.89
N ILE A 16 5.37 1.08 -7.89
CA ILE A 16 6.09 -0.13 -7.49
C ILE A 16 5.16 -0.97 -6.60
N PRO A 17 4.75 -2.19 -7.02
CA PRO A 17 3.80 -2.99 -6.27
C PRO A 17 4.43 -3.55 -4.99
N MET A 18 3.70 -3.44 -3.89
CA MET A 18 4.09 -3.92 -2.57
C MET A 18 3.35 -5.21 -2.20
N TYR A 19 4.04 -6.13 -1.54
CA TYR A 19 3.50 -7.42 -1.13
C TYR A 19 3.80 -7.71 0.33
N SER A 20 2.84 -8.33 1.02
CA SER A 20 3.05 -8.81 2.39
C SER A 20 4.00 -10.00 2.43
N GLU A 21 4.42 -10.40 3.63
CA GLU A 21 5.19 -11.63 3.86
C GLU A 21 4.51 -12.89 3.27
N ARG A 22 3.18 -12.86 3.18
CA ARG A 22 2.36 -13.94 2.60
C ARG A 22 2.18 -13.82 1.09
N GLY A 23 2.78 -12.81 0.49
CA GLY A 23 2.69 -12.57 -0.94
C GLY A 23 1.40 -11.92 -1.42
N GLN A 24 0.60 -11.38 -0.50
CA GLN A 24 -0.64 -10.71 -0.84
C GLN A 24 -0.34 -9.28 -1.26
N TYR A 25 -1.02 -8.80 -2.30
CA TYR A 25 -0.89 -7.41 -2.75
C TYR A 25 -1.29 -6.46 -1.62
N ALA A 26 -0.40 -5.55 -1.28
CA ALA A 26 -0.53 -4.64 -0.15
C ALA A 26 -0.51 -3.16 -0.57
N GLY A 27 -0.71 -2.86 -1.86
CA GLY A 27 -0.70 -1.50 -2.40
C GLY A 27 0.49 -1.26 -3.33
N ALA A 28 0.74 -0.01 -3.64
CA ALA A 28 1.86 0.38 -4.50
C ALA A 28 2.46 1.71 -4.06
N VAL A 29 3.76 1.87 -4.27
CA VAL A 29 4.47 3.13 -4.09
C VAL A 29 4.40 3.95 -5.37
N ILE A 30 3.84 5.15 -5.29
CA ILE A 30 3.71 6.11 -6.39
C ILE A 30 4.33 7.43 -5.92
N GLY A 31 5.43 7.85 -6.56
CA GLY A 31 6.23 8.97 -6.02
C GLY A 31 6.79 8.62 -4.65
N ASN A 32 6.56 9.47 -3.65
CA ASN A 32 6.93 9.24 -2.25
C ASN A 32 5.77 8.72 -1.39
N GLU A 33 4.69 8.22 -2.00
CA GLU A 33 3.52 7.73 -1.27
C GLU A 33 3.27 6.24 -1.51
N TRP A 34 3.21 5.46 -0.43
CA TRP A 34 2.64 4.13 -0.47
C TRP A 34 1.13 4.22 -0.33
N ARG A 35 0.42 3.87 -1.42
CA ARG A 35 -1.04 3.93 -1.49
C ARG A 35 -1.65 2.53 -1.37
N LYS A 36 -2.64 2.38 -0.47
CA LYS A 36 -3.37 1.13 -0.23
C LYS A 36 -4.86 1.39 -0.04
N ASN A 37 -5.68 0.43 -0.45
CA ASN A 37 -7.12 0.44 -0.20
C ASN A 37 -7.48 -0.53 0.91
N ILE A 38 -8.47 -0.15 1.72
CA ILE A 38 -9.08 -0.99 2.76
C ILE A 38 -10.60 -0.88 2.73
N VAL A 39 -11.25 -1.76 3.49
CA VAL A 39 -12.66 -1.65 3.86
C VAL A 39 -12.78 -1.38 5.37
N SER A 40 -13.92 -0.90 5.84
CA SER A 40 -14.10 -0.46 7.24
C SER A 40 -13.89 -1.60 8.24
N SER A 41 -14.21 -2.84 7.86
CA SER A 41 -14.00 -4.02 8.69
C SER A 41 -12.53 -4.36 8.97
N TRP A 42 -11.59 -3.78 8.22
CA TRP A 42 -10.15 -3.96 8.42
C TRP A 42 -9.55 -2.96 9.42
N MET A 43 -10.33 -1.97 9.85
CA MET A 43 -9.93 -1.03 10.87
C MET A 43 -10.00 -1.70 12.25
N LEU A 44 -8.98 -1.46 13.08
CA LEU A 44 -9.00 -1.90 14.48
C LEU A 44 -10.06 -1.11 15.24
N ARG A 45 -10.76 -1.77 16.16
CA ARG A 45 -11.85 -1.14 16.95
C ARG A 45 -11.38 -0.58 18.29
N LYS A 46 -10.40 -1.25 18.94
CA LYS A 46 -9.90 -0.89 20.27
C LYS A 46 -8.37 -1.11 20.35
N PRO A 47 -7.57 -0.03 20.35
CA PRO A 47 -7.95 1.33 19.99
C PRO A 47 -8.37 1.43 18.50
N PRO A 48 -9.16 2.44 18.10
CA PRO A 48 -9.37 2.77 16.69
C PRO A 48 -8.05 3.04 15.99
N ALA A 49 -7.69 2.22 15.01
CA ALA A 49 -6.39 2.27 14.37
C ALA A 49 -6.39 1.63 12.97
N LEU A 50 -5.42 2.02 12.15
CA LEU A 50 -5.08 1.38 10.88
C LEU A 50 -3.77 0.64 11.04
N ALA A 51 -3.67 -0.56 10.46
CA ALA A 51 -2.49 -1.39 10.58
C ALA A 51 -1.96 -1.83 9.21
N VAL A 52 -0.63 -1.93 9.14
CA VAL A 52 0.09 -2.43 7.98
C VAL A 52 1.11 -3.48 8.40
N ASP A 53 1.43 -4.36 7.46
CA ASP A 53 2.44 -5.40 7.64
C ASP A 53 3.85 -4.77 7.67
N VAL A 54 4.68 -5.18 8.64
CA VAL A 54 6.01 -4.58 8.86
C VAL A 54 6.98 -4.87 7.71
N VAL A 55 6.87 -6.03 7.07
CA VAL A 55 7.70 -6.36 5.89
C VAL A 55 7.37 -5.42 4.73
N THR A 56 6.08 -5.20 4.51
CA THR A 56 5.59 -4.29 3.47
C THR A 56 5.99 -2.84 3.76
N LEU A 57 5.89 -2.41 5.01
CA LEU A 57 6.29 -1.07 5.44
C LEU A 57 7.75 -0.78 5.09
N ARG A 58 8.66 -1.71 5.44
CA ARG A 58 10.08 -1.59 5.12
C ARG A 58 10.33 -1.55 3.62
N ALA A 59 9.70 -2.47 2.87
CA ALA A 59 9.83 -2.52 1.42
C ALA A 59 9.34 -1.22 0.75
N ALA A 60 8.27 -0.61 1.28
CA ALA A 60 7.76 0.66 0.79
C ALA A 60 8.73 1.82 1.06
N MET A 61 9.33 1.87 2.25
CA MET A 61 10.36 2.86 2.60
C MET A 61 11.60 2.72 1.72
N ASP A 62 12.08 1.48 1.50
CA ASP A 62 13.21 1.19 0.63
C ASP A 62 12.92 1.58 -0.84
N ALA A 63 11.64 1.54 -1.25
CA ALA A 63 11.17 2.02 -2.54
C ALA A 63 10.99 3.55 -2.62
N GLY A 64 11.31 4.29 -1.56
CA GLY A 64 11.27 5.75 -1.50
C GLY A 64 9.97 6.34 -0.94
N ALA A 65 9.10 5.54 -0.34
CA ALA A 65 7.90 6.06 0.29
C ALA A 65 8.21 6.77 1.62
N GLU A 66 7.77 8.02 1.72
CA GLU A 66 7.82 8.86 2.93
C GLU A 66 6.45 8.94 3.61
N TRP A 67 5.38 8.66 2.86
CA TRP A 67 4.01 8.74 3.32
C TRP A 67 3.26 7.44 3.07
N LEU A 68 2.36 7.11 4.00
CA LEU A 68 1.37 6.06 3.84
C LEU A 68 0.00 6.70 3.66
N VAL A 69 -0.66 6.35 2.56
CA VAL A 69 -2.00 6.81 2.21
C VAL A 69 -2.92 5.60 2.12
N ILE A 70 -3.94 5.58 2.97
CA ILE A 70 -4.93 4.52 3.04
C ILE A 70 -6.30 5.09 2.69
N THR A 71 -6.93 4.55 1.64
CA THR A 71 -8.30 4.92 1.29
C THR A 71 -9.26 3.83 1.74
N ASN A 72 -10.24 4.18 2.56
CA ASN A 72 -11.39 3.31 2.83
C ASN A 72 -12.34 3.39 1.64
N THR A 73 -12.49 2.30 0.89
CA THR A 73 -13.28 2.30 -0.34
C THR A 73 -14.80 2.29 -0.10
N GLU A 74 -15.24 1.94 1.11
CA GLU A 74 -16.67 1.96 1.47
C GLU A 74 -17.13 3.37 1.82
N THR A 75 -16.30 4.13 2.55
CA THR A 75 -16.65 5.49 2.99
C THR A 75 -16.08 6.59 2.09
N GLY A 76 -15.05 6.27 1.30
CA GLY A 76 -14.29 7.24 0.51
C GLY A 76 -13.29 8.08 1.32
N VAL A 77 -13.20 7.88 2.64
CA VAL A 77 -12.25 8.62 3.49
C VAL A 77 -10.82 8.20 3.18
N THR A 78 -9.93 9.17 3.03
CA THR A 78 -8.49 8.93 2.85
C THR A 78 -7.75 9.35 4.10
N TYR A 79 -6.91 8.46 4.60
CA TYR A 79 -6.05 8.66 5.76
C TYR A 79 -4.61 8.76 5.28
N ARG A 80 -3.90 9.79 5.74
CA ARG A 80 -2.49 10.02 5.41
C ARG A 80 -1.67 10.16 6.70
N ALA A 81 -0.53 9.49 6.74
CA ALA A 81 0.44 9.62 7.82
C ALA A 81 1.86 9.47 7.27
N SER A 82 2.83 10.12 7.88
CA SER A 82 4.24 9.92 7.50
C SER A 82 4.73 8.55 7.99
N MET A 83 5.69 7.95 7.27
CA MET A 83 6.33 6.72 7.72
C MET A 83 7.04 6.93 9.06
N ALA A 84 7.62 8.12 9.29
CA ALA A 84 8.26 8.48 10.55
C ALA A 84 7.26 8.44 11.73
N THR A 85 6.08 9.04 11.57
CA THR A 85 4.98 8.98 12.55
C THR A 85 4.57 7.54 12.85
N LEU A 86 4.50 6.69 11.81
CA LEU A 86 4.18 5.27 11.96
C LEU A 86 5.25 4.51 12.77
N LEU A 87 6.52 4.86 12.59
CA LEU A 87 7.64 4.26 13.31
C LEU A 87 7.73 4.74 14.77
N GLU A 88 7.48 6.02 15.01
CA GLU A 88 7.60 6.65 16.33
C GLU A 88 6.40 6.33 17.24
N HIS A 89 5.17 6.43 16.71
CA HIS A 89 3.94 6.30 17.51
C HIS A 89 3.17 5.01 17.24
N GLY A 90 3.62 4.19 16.29
CA GLY A 90 2.98 2.92 15.97
C GLY A 90 3.23 1.86 17.04
N PHE A 91 2.26 0.96 17.21
CA PHE A 91 2.35 -0.21 18.08
C PHE A 91 2.39 -1.49 17.26
N GLU A 92 3.21 -2.45 17.68
CA GLU A 92 3.33 -3.73 16.99
C GLU A 92 2.43 -4.79 17.61
N PHE A 93 1.92 -5.69 16.76
CA PHE A 93 1.16 -6.86 17.19
C PHE A 93 1.19 -7.94 16.12
N ASP A 94 0.95 -9.19 16.54
CA ASP A 94 0.72 -10.32 15.63
C ASP A 94 -0.52 -11.08 16.12
N ARG A 95 -1.48 -11.30 15.22
CA ARG A 95 -2.73 -12.07 15.46
C ARG A 95 -2.83 -13.29 14.55
N GLY A 96 -1.68 -13.85 14.17
CA GLY A 96 -1.58 -14.96 13.23
C GLY A 96 -1.66 -14.52 11.77
N PHE A 97 -1.31 -13.26 11.49
CA PHE A 97 -1.29 -12.68 10.13
C PHE A 97 0.09 -12.16 9.70
N GLY A 98 1.11 -12.36 10.54
CA GLY A 98 2.43 -11.73 10.41
C GLY A 98 2.53 -10.50 11.31
N LEU A 99 3.74 -10.00 11.49
CA LEU A 99 4.01 -8.83 12.33
C LEU A 99 3.40 -7.57 11.68
N GLN A 100 2.48 -6.93 12.41
CA GLN A 100 1.80 -5.72 11.97
C GLN A 100 2.19 -4.56 12.86
N ARG A 101 2.14 -3.37 12.28
CA ARG A 101 2.29 -2.09 12.96
C ARG A 101 1.03 -1.28 12.78
N GLY A 102 0.35 -1.01 13.89
CA GLY A 102 -0.86 -0.20 13.96
C GLY A 102 -0.54 1.23 14.36
N LEU A 103 -1.26 2.19 13.80
CA LEU A 103 -1.24 3.59 14.21
C LEU A 103 -2.67 4.04 14.52
N THR A 104 -2.87 4.60 15.71
CA THR A 104 -4.20 5.08 16.14
C THR A 104 -4.69 6.21 15.26
N LEU A 105 -6.00 6.30 15.06
CA LEU A 105 -6.62 7.29 14.15
C LEU A 105 -6.26 8.75 14.49
N ALA A 106 -5.86 9.04 15.73
CA ALA A 106 -5.46 10.38 16.16
C ALA A 106 -4.18 10.92 15.49
N PHE A 107 -3.35 10.04 14.90
CA PHE A 107 -2.12 10.43 14.22
C PHE A 107 -2.25 10.47 12.68
N TRP A 108 -3.47 10.30 12.17
CA TRP A 108 -3.74 10.36 10.73
C TRP A 108 -4.35 11.70 10.36
N ASP A 109 -3.85 12.31 9.31
CA ASP A 109 -4.57 13.34 8.59
C ASP A 109 -5.67 12.65 7.78
N SER A 110 -6.92 12.87 8.16
CA SER A 110 -8.06 12.27 7.46
C SER A 110 -8.79 13.32 6.65
N GLU A 111 -8.88 13.11 5.35
CA GLU A 111 -9.70 13.91 4.46
C GLU A 111 -10.99 13.15 4.13
N PRO A 112 -12.17 13.77 4.33
CA PRO A 112 -13.42 13.19 3.88
C PRO A 112 -13.38 13.04 2.35
N ARG A 113 -14.26 12.19 1.83
CA ARG A 113 -14.39 12.00 0.39
C ARG A 113 -14.61 13.35 -0.29
N ASP A 114 -13.61 13.83 -1.00
CA ASP A 114 -13.75 14.95 -1.91
C ASP A 114 -14.59 14.42 -3.08
N GLU A 115 -15.85 14.86 -3.20
CA GLU A 115 -16.76 14.40 -4.26
C GLU A 115 -16.20 14.71 -5.66
N ASP A 116 -15.23 15.62 -5.76
CA ASP A 116 -14.54 16.00 -6.99
C ASP A 116 -13.23 15.25 -7.25
N VAL A 117 -12.69 14.50 -6.28
CA VAL A 117 -11.55 13.60 -6.52
C VAL A 117 -12.08 12.29 -7.07
N LYS A 118 -12.13 12.19 -8.39
CA LYS A 118 -12.46 10.94 -9.10
C LYS A 118 -11.62 9.81 -8.49
N PRO A 119 -12.23 8.69 -8.04
CA PRO A 119 -11.46 7.53 -7.63
C PRO A 119 -10.52 7.17 -8.77
N LEU A 120 -9.26 6.84 -8.45
CA LEU A 120 -8.26 6.39 -9.42
C LEU A 120 -8.87 5.27 -10.26
N HIS A 121 -9.46 5.64 -11.40
CA HIS A 121 -9.95 4.71 -12.38
C HIS A 121 -8.71 4.11 -13.00
N TYR A 122 -8.36 2.92 -12.51
CA TYR A 122 -7.34 2.08 -13.09
C TYR A 122 -7.76 1.72 -14.52
N LYS A 123 -7.37 2.56 -15.48
CA LYS A 123 -7.38 2.19 -16.88
C LYS A 123 -6.08 1.46 -17.13
N SER A 124 -6.15 0.14 -17.25
CA SER A 124 -5.08 -0.70 -17.80
C SER A 124 -4.78 -0.27 -19.23
N ARG A 125 -4.02 0.81 -19.40
CA ARG A 125 -3.20 1.02 -20.58
C ARG A 125 -1.80 0.61 -20.18
N ALA A 126 -1.38 -0.55 -20.66
CA ALA A 126 0.02 -0.95 -20.61
C ALA A 126 0.87 0.24 -21.08
N VAL A 127 1.60 0.85 -20.16
CA VAL A 127 2.55 1.91 -20.51
C VAL A 127 3.65 1.22 -21.30
N LYS A 128 3.69 1.46 -22.61
CA LYS A 128 4.78 0.98 -23.48
C LYS A 128 6.11 1.48 -22.89
N GLY A 129 7.01 0.57 -22.53
CA GLY A 129 8.43 0.87 -22.34
C GLY A 129 8.94 1.06 -20.91
N VAL A 130 8.20 0.70 -19.86
CA VAL A 130 8.76 0.74 -18.49
C VAL A 130 9.81 -0.37 -18.33
N LYS A 131 11.07 0.03 -18.14
CA LYS A 131 12.18 -0.87 -17.80
C LYS A 131 12.28 -0.96 -16.28
N PHE A 132 12.30 -2.18 -15.74
CA PHE A 132 12.58 -2.43 -14.33
C PHE A 132 13.91 -3.18 -14.24
N ASN A 133 14.89 -2.61 -13.54
CA ASN A 133 16.20 -3.19 -13.26
C ASN A 133 16.96 -3.72 -14.51
N GLY A 134 16.97 -2.95 -15.60
CA GLY A 134 17.75 -3.27 -16.82
C GLY A 134 17.21 -4.41 -17.69
N LYS A 135 16.13 -5.11 -17.29
CA LYS A 135 15.50 -6.15 -18.11
C LYS A 135 14.20 -5.66 -18.74
N GLN A 136 14.13 -5.76 -20.06
CA GLN A 136 12.92 -5.47 -20.84
C GLN A 136 11.87 -6.54 -20.57
N LEU A 137 10.70 -6.15 -20.07
CA LEU A 137 9.58 -7.07 -19.94
C LEU A 137 9.00 -7.39 -21.32
N PRO A 138 8.64 -8.66 -21.61
CA PRO A 138 8.14 -9.06 -22.92
C PRO A 138 6.81 -8.38 -23.24
N LEU A 139 6.74 -7.79 -24.43
CA LEU A 139 5.54 -7.19 -25.02
C LEU A 139 4.54 -8.31 -25.34
N PHE A 140 3.49 -8.46 -24.55
CA PHE A 140 2.35 -9.27 -24.95
C PHE A 140 1.38 -8.42 -25.77
N SER A 141 1.34 -8.70 -27.07
CA SER A 141 0.38 -8.16 -28.03
C SER A 141 -1.00 -8.75 -27.74
N SER A 142 -2.00 -7.93 -27.44
CA SER A 142 -3.41 -8.33 -27.56
C SER A 142 -3.79 -8.31 -29.04
N ARG A 143 -4.29 -9.43 -29.56
CA ARG A 143 -5.25 -9.38 -30.67
C ARG A 143 -6.62 -8.94 -30.13
#